data_AF-A0A925VMP1-F1
#
_entry.id   AF-A0A925VMP1-F1
#
_cell.length_a   1.000
_cell.length_b   1.000
_cell.length_c   1.000
_cell.angle_alpha   90.00
_cell.angle_beta   90.00
_cell.angle_gamma   90.00
#
_symmetry.space_group_name_H-M   'P 1'
#
loop_
_entity.id
_entity.type
_entity.pdbx_description
1 polymer ?
#
loop_
_entity_poly.entity_id
_entity_poly.type
_entity_poly.pdbx_seq_one_letter_code
_entity_poly.pdbx_strand_id
1 'polypeptide(L)' 'MTIATPATIDLAAVKSRQQAAWSSGDYAVIGTTLQITGEQLCEAVDIQAGQRVLDVAAGNGNATLAAAR' A
#
# COMPACT_ATOMS: atom_id res chain seq x y z
N MET A 1 -30.38 -13.11 24.69
CA MET A 1 -29.53 -12.84 23.51
C MET A 1 -28.10 -13.14 23.91
N THR A 2 -27.56 -14.26 23.46
CA THR A 2 -26.22 -14.74 23.88
C THR A 2 -25.22 -14.34 22.81
N ILE A 3 -24.23 -13.51 23.15
CA ILE A 3 -23.19 -13.05 22.22
C ILE A 3 -22.13 -14.16 22.17
N ALA A 4 -21.84 -14.69 20.98
CA ALA A 4 -20.77 -15.66 20.80
C ALA A 4 -19.41 -14.97 20.95
N THR A 5 -18.51 -15.56 21.73
CA THR A 5 -17.12 -15.10 21.86
C THR A 5 -16.40 -15.30 20.52
N PRO A 6 -15.78 -14.27 19.92
CA PRO A 6 -15.07 -14.41 18.67
C PRO A 6 -13.89 -15.38 18.85
N ALA A 7 -13.73 -16.29 17.89
CA ALA A 7 -12.60 -17.21 17.87
C ALA A 7 -11.28 -16.43 17.80
N THR A 8 -10.29 -16.86 18.60
CA THR A 8 -8.96 -16.25 18.61
C THR A 8 -8.27 -16.48 17.27
N ILE A 9 -7.85 -15.40 16.59
CA ILE A 9 -7.14 -15.48 15.32
C ILE A 9 -5.68 -15.89 15.58
N ASP A 10 -5.21 -16.93 14.89
CA ASP A 10 -3.79 -17.27 14.85
C ASP A 10 -3.02 -16.28 13.95
N LEU A 11 -2.53 -15.21 14.58
CA LEU A 11 -1.75 -14.18 13.89
C LEU A 11 -0.40 -14.69 13.40
N ALA A 12 0.17 -15.74 13.99
CA ALA A 12 1.46 -16.29 13.55
C ALA A 12 1.30 -16.99 12.20
N ALA A 13 0.27 -17.84 12.07
CA ALA A 13 -0.04 -18.50 10.81
C ALA A 13 -0.43 -17.49 9.71
N VAL A 14 -1.11 -16.39 10.06
CA VAL A 14 -1.43 -15.32 9.10
C VAL A 14 -0.16 -14.62 8.62
N LYS A 15 0.69 -14.18 9.54
CA LYS A 15 1.93 -13.47 9.19
C LYS A 15 2.88 -14.32 8.36
N SER A 16 3.00 -15.61 8.65
CA SER A 16 3.82 -16.53 7.84
C SER A 16 3.32 -16.62 6.39
N ARG A 17 2.01 -16.77 6.19
CA ARG A 17 1.41 -16.79 4.85
C ARG A 17 1.55 -15.47 4.12
N GLN A 18 1.36 -14.35 4.83
CA GLN A 18 1.58 -13.02 4.27
C GLN A 18 3.04 -12.85 3.82
N GLN A 19 4.01 -13.19 4.66
CA GLN A 19 5.43 -13.08 4.31
C GLN A 19 5.76 -13.90 3.05
N ALA A 20 5.28 -15.14 2.97
CA ALA A 20 5.48 -15.97 1.78
C ALA A 20 4.91 -15.32 0.52
N ALA A 21 3.66 -14.86 0.57
CA ALA A 21 3.00 -14.18 -0.56
C ALA A 21 3.70 -12.88 -0.96
N TRP A 22 4.09 -12.04 0.00
CA TRP A 22 4.79 -10.79 -0.30
C TRP A 22 6.21 -11.03 -0.81
N SER A 23 6.86 -12.15 -0.45
CA SER A 23 8.21 -12.48 -0.91
C SER A 23 8.27 -13.03 -2.34
N SER A 24 7.14 -13.43 -2.93
CA SER A 24 7.13 -14.07 -4.25
C SER A 24 7.09 -13.08 -5.43
N GLY A 25 6.99 -11.78 -5.17
CA GLY A 25 6.84 -10.75 -6.21
C GLY A 25 8.17 -10.15 -6.68
N ASP A 26 8.24 -9.79 -7.97
CA ASP A 26 9.29 -8.91 -8.50
C ASP A 26 8.82 -7.45 -8.44
N TYR A 27 9.21 -6.74 -7.37
CA TYR A 27 8.80 -5.37 -7.13
C TYR A 27 9.50 -4.34 -8.03
N ALA A 28 10.58 -4.71 -8.72
CA ALA A 28 11.22 -3.80 -9.68
C ALA A 28 10.34 -3.64 -10.92
N VAL A 29 9.83 -4.76 -11.45
CA VAL A 29 8.88 -4.77 -12.58
C VAL A 29 7.57 -4.10 -12.18
N ILE A 30 6.98 -4.51 -11.05
CA ILE A 30 5.71 -3.95 -10.58
C ILE A 30 5.84 -2.45 -10.32
N GLY A 31 6.93 -2.02 -9.67
CA GLY A 31 7.22 -0.61 -9.42
C GLY A 31 7.21 0.21 -10.71
N THR A 32 7.85 -0.27 -11.79
CA THR A 32 7.86 0.45 -13.06
C THR A 32 6.46 0.56 -13.67
N THR A 33 5.68 -0.52 -13.63
CA THR A 33 4.32 -0.54 -14.23
C THR A 33 3.33 0.37 -13.53
N LEU A 34 3.49 0.60 -12.22
CA LEU A 34 2.56 1.40 -11.41
C LEU A 34 2.88 2.90 -11.37
N GLN A 35 3.94 3.34 -12.05
CA GLN A 35 4.37 4.74 -11.97
C GLN A 35 3.31 5.72 -12.48
N ILE A 36 2.67 5.41 -13.61
CA ILE A 36 1.59 6.25 -14.16
C ILE A 36 0.36 6.31 -13.23
N THR A 37 0.08 5.22 -12.51
CA THR A 37 -1.02 5.19 -11.55
C THR A 37 -0.78 6.16 -10.39
N GLY A 38 0.47 6.33 -9.95
CA GLY A 38 0.83 7.33 -8.93
C GLY A 38 0.53 8.76 -9.39
N GLU A 39 0.89 9.09 -10.64
CA GLU A 39 0.63 10.40 -11.24
C GLU A 39 -0.90 10.64 -11.39
N GLN A 40 -1.63 9.66 -11.93
CA GLN A 40 -3.09 9.73 -12.09
C GLN A 40 -3.83 9.86 -10.76
N LEU A 41 -3.35 9.19 -9.71
CA LEU A 41 -3.91 9.32 -8.37
C LEU A 41 -3.73 10.74 -7.83
N CYS A 42 -2.54 11.33 -7.98
CA CYS A 42 -2.27 12.69 -7.50
C CYS A 42 -3.12 13.72 -8.23
N GLU A 43 -3.30 13.55 -9.55
CA GLU A 43 -4.21 14.37 -10.36
C GLU A 43 -5.68 14.22 -9.89
N ALA A 44 -6.15 12.99 -9.68
CA ALA A 44 -7.52 12.74 -9.25
C ALA A 44 -7.83 13.26 -7.84
N VAL A 45 -6.82 13.27 -6.95
CA VAL A 45 -6.93 13.82 -5.60
C VAL A 45 -6.81 15.35 -5.58
N ASP A 46 -6.31 15.96 -6.67
CA ASP A 46 -5.98 17.39 -6.77
C ASP A 46 -5.03 17.82 -5.65
N ILE A 47 -3.88 17.13 -5.56
CA ILE A 47 -2.84 17.49 -4.58
C ILE A 47 -2.25 18.86 -4.96
N GLN A 48 -2.19 19.75 -3.98
CA GLN A 48 -1.70 21.12 -4.16
C GLN A 48 -0.49 21.42 -3.28
N ALA A 49 0.33 22.37 -3.72
CA ALA A 49 1.50 22.83 -2.98
C ALA A 49 1.15 23.28 -1.55
N GLY A 50 1.98 22.88 -0.59
CA GLY A 50 1.78 23.19 0.84
C GLY A 50 0.87 22.21 1.60
N GLN A 51 0.25 21.25 0.90
CA GLN A 51 -0.47 20.16 1.56
C GLN A 51 0.50 19.17 2.22
N ARG A 52 0.02 18.52 3.29
CA ARG A 52 0.74 17.41 3.94
C ARG A 52 0.04 16.11 3.57
N VAL A 53 0.80 15.17 3.00
CA VAL A 53 0.30 13.89 2.49
C VAL A 53 1.07 12.74 3.16
N LEU A 54 0.38 11.63 3.42
CA LEU A 54 0.97 10.38 3.90
C LEU A 54 0.82 9.30 2.83
N ASP A 55 1.93 8.85 2.27
CA ASP A 55 1.99 7.69 1.37
C ASP A 55 2.22 6.41 2.19
N VAL A 56 1.16 5.63 2.40
CA VAL A 56 1.20 4.39 3.19
C VAL A 56 1.68 3.25 2.29
N ALA A 57 2.74 2.56 2.74
CA ALA A 57 3.40 1.50 1.97
C ALA A 57 3.99 2.00 0.64
N ALA A 58 4.66 3.17 0.69
CA ALA A 58 5.21 3.89 -0.45
C ALA A 58 6.10 3.05 -1.41
N GLY A 59 6.66 1.93 -0.95
CA GLY A 59 7.47 1.04 -1.79
C GLY A 59 8.63 1.80 -2.44
N ASN A 60 8.67 1.80 -3.77
CA ASN A 60 9.70 2.50 -4.55
C ASN A 60 9.42 4.02 -4.72
N GLY A 61 8.36 4.55 -4.10
CA GLY A 61 8.10 5.98 -3.98
C GLY A 61 7.38 6.63 -5.17
N ASN A 62 6.74 5.87 -6.06
CA ASN A 62 6.07 6.44 -7.25
C ASN A 62 5.02 7.49 -6.90
N ALA A 63 4.11 7.18 -5.96
CA ALA A 63 3.06 8.09 -5.53
C ALA A 63 3.64 9.26 -4.71
N THR A 64 4.58 8.98 -3.80
CA THR A 64 5.32 10.02 -3.06
C THR A 64 5.98 11.04 -4.00
N LEU A 65 6.68 10.58 -5.04
CA LEU A 65 7.35 11.47 -5.99
C LEU A 65 6.36 12.27 -6.82
N ALA A 66 5.28 11.64 -7.30
CA ALA A 66 4.21 12.34 -8.02
C ALA A 66 3.57 13.44 -7.15
N ALA A 67 3.28 13.14 -5.88
CA ALA A 67 2.68 14.09 -4.94
C ALA A 67 3.61 15.26 -4.56
N ALA A 68 4.91 15.13 -4.80
CA ALA A 68 5.93 16.13 -4.46
C ALA A 68 6.38 16.99 -5.66
N ARG A 69 5.91 16.71 -6.88
CA ARG A 69 6.19 17.52 -8.08
C ARG A 69 5.45 18.86 -8.04
#